data_AF-A0A7G6A971-F1
#
_entry.id   AF-A0A7G6A971-F1
#
_cell.length_a   1.000
_cell.length_b   1.000
_cell.length_c   1.000
_cell.angle_alpha   90.00
_cell.angle_beta   90.00
_cell.angle_gamma   90.00
#
_symmetry.space_group_name_H-M   'P 1'
#
loop_
_entity.id
_entity.type
_entity.pdbx_description
1 polymer ?
#
loop_
_entity_poly.entity_id
_entity_poly.type
_entity_poly.pdbx_seq_one_letter_code
_entity_poly.pdbx_strand_id
1 'polypeptide(L)'
;MGATPADPERTESQRPVGTTPRPVGTTPRPVGTTPRPVGTTPRPVGTTPRPVGTTPRPVGTTPRPDTPCVAVCSTTFDEICRGCGRTVAEVSQWVVMSAEQKEAVWERILAQGYPRRNT
;
A
#
# COMPACT_ATOMS: atom_id res chain seq x y z
N MET A 1 47.75 -44.12 -9.62
CA MET A 1 48.67 -43.46 -10.57
C MET A 1 47.82 -42.81 -11.65
N GLY A 2 47.97 -41.49 -11.82
CA GLY A 2 47.17 -40.66 -12.73
C GLY A 2 45.88 -40.14 -12.05
N ALA A 3 45.56 -38.85 -12.00
CA ALA A 3 46.17 -37.68 -12.60
C ALA A 3 45.93 -36.45 -11.69
N THR A 4 46.84 -35.50 -11.84
CA THR A 4 47.09 -34.22 -11.17
C THR A 4 45.88 -33.27 -11.14
N PRO A 5 45.76 -32.39 -10.13
CA PRO A 5 44.76 -31.33 -10.08
C PRO A 5 45.13 -30.17 -11.01
N ALA A 6 44.14 -29.52 -11.61
CA ALA A 6 44.33 -28.29 -12.38
C ALA A 6 43.18 -27.30 -12.09
N ASP A 7 43.55 -26.30 -11.29
CA ASP A 7 43.02 -24.95 -11.12
C ASP A 7 41.91 -24.43 -12.07
N PRO A 8 40.84 -23.79 -11.53
CA PRO A 8 39.88 -23.03 -12.31
C PRO A 8 40.27 -21.54 -12.36
N GLU A 9 41.40 -21.17 -12.98
CA GLU A 9 41.84 -19.77 -13.05
C GLU A 9 42.27 -19.40 -14.48
N ARG A 10 41.30 -18.99 -15.32
CA ARG A 10 41.57 -18.13 -16.49
C ARG A 10 40.33 -17.39 -17.00
N THR A 11 39.67 -16.65 -16.11
CA THR A 11 38.75 -15.58 -16.53
C THR A 11 39.54 -14.30 -16.71
N GLU A 12 40.28 -14.20 -17.83
CA GLU A 12 40.95 -12.97 -18.24
C GLU A 12 40.17 -12.37 -19.43
N SER A 13 39.02 -11.76 -19.14
CA SER A 13 38.37 -10.85 -20.09
C SER A 13 38.51 -9.44 -19.53
N GLN A 14 39.38 -8.71 -20.20
CA GLN A 14 39.92 -7.41 -19.82
C GLN A 14 38.81 -6.36 -19.59
N ARG A 15 39.05 -5.49 -18.61
CA ARG A 15 38.19 -4.37 -18.20
C ARG A 15 38.04 -3.36 -19.34
N PRO A 16 36.83 -2.85 -19.66
CA PRO A 16 36.72 -1.58 -20.34
C PRO A 16 36.99 -0.45 -19.32
N VAL A 17 38.04 0.34 -19.55
CA VAL A 17 38.25 1.62 -18.84
C VAL A 17 37.27 2.63 -19.44
N GLY A 18 36.06 2.67 -18.89
CA GLY A 18 35.08 3.70 -19.19
C GLY A 18 35.42 4.98 -18.43
N THR A 19 36.07 5.94 -19.07
CA THR A 19 36.23 7.29 -18.52
C THR A 19 34.93 8.06 -18.73
N THR A 20 34.02 8.04 -17.77
CA THR A 20 32.81 8.87 -17.80
C THR A 20 33.19 10.33 -17.54
N PRO A 21 32.95 11.28 -18.47
CA PRO A 21 33.13 12.69 -18.18
C PRO A 21 32.04 13.18 -17.23
N ARG A 22 32.42 13.99 -16.24
CA ARG A 22 31.50 14.63 -15.28
C ARG A 22 30.65 15.69 -16.00
N PRO A 23 29.33 15.76 -15.77
CA PRO A 23 28.54 16.87 -16.29
C PRO A 23 28.89 18.16 -15.53
N VAL A 24 29.36 19.17 -16.25
CA VAL A 24 29.54 20.54 -15.73
C VAL A 24 28.18 21.21 -15.75
N GLY A 25 27.49 21.21 -14.61
CA GLY A 25 26.25 21.94 -14.43
C GLY A 25 26.51 23.41 -14.11
N THR A 26 26.32 24.30 -15.07
CA THR A 26 26.19 25.75 -14.80
C THR A 26 24.72 26.08 -14.64
N THR A 27 24.23 26.12 -13.39
CA THR A 27 22.90 26.62 -13.06
C THR A 27 22.96 28.15 -12.96
N PRO A 28 22.29 28.93 -13.83
CA PRO A 28 22.16 30.36 -13.63
C PRO A 28 21.18 30.64 -12.48
N ARG A 29 21.51 31.62 -11.63
CA ARG A 29 20.64 32.11 -10.56
C ARG A 29 19.53 32.98 -11.17
N PRO A 30 18.25 32.77 -10.87
CA PRO A 30 17.22 33.73 -11.28
C PRO A 30 17.32 34.99 -10.40
N VAL A 31 17.57 36.14 -11.02
CA VAL A 31 17.46 37.45 -10.36
C VAL A 31 15.99 37.86 -10.42
N GLY A 32 15.25 37.54 -9.36
CA GLY A 32 13.87 38.00 -9.20
C GLY A 32 13.85 39.33 -8.44
N THR A 33 13.69 40.44 -9.15
CA THR A 33 13.26 41.71 -8.53
C THR A 33 11.74 41.70 -8.42
N THR A 34 11.21 41.29 -7.27
CA THR A 34 9.77 41.37 -6.99
C THR A 34 9.44 42.77 -6.45
N PRO A 35 8.63 43.59 -7.15
CA PRO A 35 8.12 44.83 -6.57
C PRO A 35 7.07 44.52 -5.49
N ARG A 36 7.07 45.28 -4.40
CA ARG A 36 6.11 45.15 -3.30
C ARG A 36 4.73 45.64 -3.76
N PRO A 37 3.64 44.86 -3.62
CA PRO A 37 2.30 45.38 -3.86
C PRO A 37 1.90 46.30 -2.70
N VAL A 38 1.57 47.56 -3.01
CA VAL A 38 0.90 48.47 -2.07
C VAL A 38 -0.59 48.14 -2.13
N GLY A 39 -1.06 47.34 -1.18
CA GLY A 39 -2.47 47.00 -1.02
C GLY A 39 -3.05 47.70 0.21
N THR A 40 -3.81 48.77 -0.01
CA THR A 40 -4.72 49.32 1.00
C THR A 40 -6.00 48.47 1.01
N THR A 41 -6.08 47.51 1.91
CA THR A 41 -7.29 46.68 2.08
C THR A 41 -8.27 47.34 3.05
N PRO A 42 -9.50 47.73 2.63
CA PRO A 42 -10.54 48.10 3.58
C PRO A 42 -11.05 46.86 4.33
N ARG A 43 -11.34 47.00 5.62
CA ARG A 43 -11.90 45.91 6.44
C ARG A 43 -13.34 45.60 5.98
N PRO A 44 -13.69 44.35 5.65
CA PRO A 44 -15.09 44.01 5.44
C PRO A 44 -15.78 43.89 6.81
N VAL A 45 -16.83 44.70 7.02
CA VAL A 45 -17.77 44.51 8.13
C VAL A 45 -18.74 43.40 7.69
N GLY A 46 -18.38 42.16 7.97
CA GLY A 46 -19.22 41.00 7.72
C GLY A 46 -19.86 40.51 9.01
N THR A 47 -21.15 40.79 9.20
CA THR A 47 -22.00 40.05 10.14
C THR A 47 -22.30 38.68 9.52
N THR A 48 -21.44 37.69 9.78
CA THR A 48 -21.69 36.31 9.34
C THR A 48 -22.67 35.64 10.30
N PRO A 49 -23.92 35.31 9.90
CA PRO A 49 -24.76 34.44 10.72
C PRO A 49 -24.12 33.06 10.81
N ARG A 50 -24.11 32.48 12.01
CA ARG A 50 -23.58 31.12 12.24
C ARG A 50 -24.35 30.12 11.37
N PRO A 51 -23.70 29.31 10.53
CA PRO A 51 -24.39 28.19 9.91
C PRO A 51 -24.76 27.21 11.02
N VAL A 52 -26.06 27.01 11.25
CA VAL A 52 -26.56 25.87 12.02
C VAL A 52 -26.33 24.65 11.15
N GLY A 53 -25.12 24.12 11.21
CA GLY A 53 -24.75 22.87 10.57
C GLY A 53 -25.39 21.73 11.33
N THR A 54 -26.61 21.35 10.96
CA THR A 54 -27.06 19.97 11.14
C THR A 54 -26.35 19.12 10.11
N THR A 55 -25.03 18.95 10.27
CA THR A 55 -24.31 17.90 9.57
C THR A 55 -24.90 16.59 10.09
N PRO A 56 -25.62 15.81 9.27
CA PRO A 56 -25.93 14.44 9.67
C PRO A 56 -24.56 13.80 9.89
N ARG A 57 -24.34 13.24 11.08
CA ARG A 57 -23.15 12.41 11.31
C ARG A 57 -23.09 11.43 10.14
N PRO A 58 -22.00 11.36 9.36
CA PRO A 58 -21.86 10.26 8.42
C PRO A 58 -22.00 9.00 9.28
N VAL A 59 -23.08 8.24 9.07
CA VAL A 59 -23.18 6.90 9.63
C VAL A 59 -21.93 6.22 9.12
N GLY A 60 -20.99 5.99 10.02
CA GLY A 60 -19.66 5.49 9.72
C GLY A 60 -19.76 4.03 9.31
N THR A 61 -20.39 3.75 8.18
CA THR A 61 -20.34 2.45 7.54
C THR A 61 -19.15 2.52 6.60
N THR A 62 -17.94 2.48 7.17
CA THR A 62 -16.77 2.13 6.38
C THR A 62 -17.09 0.77 5.74
N PRO A 63 -17.14 0.66 4.40
CA PRO A 63 -17.51 -0.60 3.77
C PRO A 63 -16.55 -1.70 4.24
N ARG A 64 -17.09 -2.82 4.73
CA ARG A 64 -16.30 -4.02 5.03
C ARG A 64 -15.55 -4.44 3.76
N PRO A 65 -14.27 -4.86 3.84
CA PRO A 65 -13.56 -5.34 2.66
C PRO A 65 -14.30 -6.52 2.02
N ASP A 66 -14.16 -6.69 0.70
CA ASP A 66 -14.80 -7.79 -0.03
C ASP A 66 -14.34 -9.16 0.51
N THR A 67 -13.06 -9.30 0.87
CA THR A 67 -12.47 -10.56 1.34
C THR A 67 -11.88 -10.43 2.75
N PRO A 68 -12.02 -11.45 3.60
CA PRO A 68 -11.46 -11.45 4.96
C PRO A 68 -9.95 -11.81 5.00
N CYS A 69 -9.29 -11.92 3.85
CA CYS A 69 -7.89 -12.34 3.78
C CYS A 69 -6.94 -11.34 4.47
N VAL A 70 -6.00 -11.87 5.25
CA VAL A 70 -4.92 -11.10 5.90
C VAL A 70 -3.55 -11.37 5.27
N ALA A 71 -3.53 -11.92 4.06
CA ALA A 71 -2.34 -12.34 3.31
C ALA A 71 -1.47 -13.42 4.00
N VAL A 72 -1.90 -13.95 5.15
CA VAL A 72 -1.30 -15.11 5.81
C VAL A 72 -2.28 -16.28 5.71
N CYS A 73 -1.90 -17.32 4.99
CA CYS A 73 -2.71 -18.52 4.82
C CYS A 73 -2.03 -19.73 5.46
N SER A 74 -2.78 -20.47 6.28
CA SER A 74 -2.32 -21.72 6.88
C SER A 74 -3.07 -22.95 6.36
N THR A 75 -3.97 -22.79 5.38
CA THR A 75 -4.81 -23.87 4.85
C THR A 75 -4.04 -24.93 4.07
N THR A 76 -2.75 -24.72 3.83
CA THR A 76 -1.83 -25.76 3.34
C THR A 76 -1.66 -26.89 4.36
N PHE A 77 -1.81 -26.58 5.66
CA PHE A 77 -1.55 -27.52 6.76
C PHE A 77 -2.73 -27.64 7.74
N ASP A 78 -3.61 -26.63 7.81
CA ASP A 78 -4.78 -26.62 8.69
C ASP A 78 -6.09 -26.69 7.87
N GLU A 79 -7.15 -27.26 8.44
CA GLU A 79 -8.47 -27.26 7.79
C GLU A 79 -9.12 -25.86 7.77
N ILE A 80 -8.80 -25.03 8.78
CA ILE A 80 -9.27 -23.66 8.94
C ILE A 80 -8.06 -22.72 8.97
N CYS A 81 -8.11 -21.67 8.15
CA CYS A 81 -7.07 -20.66 8.09
C CYS A 81 -6.94 -19.91 9.42
N ARG A 82 -5.77 -19.96 10.08
CA ARG A 82 -5.50 -19.22 11.33
C ARG A 82 -5.46 -17.70 11.18
N GLY A 83 -5.35 -17.18 9.96
CA GLY A 83 -5.43 -15.74 9.68
C GLY A 83 -6.85 -15.25 9.46
N CYS A 84 -7.54 -15.82 8.46
CA CYS A 84 -8.86 -15.33 8.02
C CYS A 84 -10.06 -16.15 8.51
N GLY A 85 -9.87 -17.31 9.16
CA GLY A 85 -10.95 -18.14 9.69
C GLY A 85 -11.76 -18.92 8.65
N ARG A 86 -11.37 -18.88 7.37
CA ARG A 86 -12.02 -19.62 6.29
C ARG A 86 -11.46 -21.02 6.11
N THR A 87 -12.29 -21.96 5.65
CA THR A 87 -11.88 -23.30 5.22
C THR A 87 -11.21 -23.25 3.84
N VAL A 88 -10.50 -24.32 3.47
CA VAL A 88 -9.91 -24.47 2.13
C VAL A 88 -10.95 -24.24 1.02
N ALA A 89 -12.14 -24.83 1.17
CA ALA A 89 -13.21 -24.75 0.19
C ALA A 89 -13.75 -23.32 0.03
N GLU A 90 -13.96 -22.61 1.13
CA GLU A 90 -14.41 -21.21 1.08
C GLU A 90 -13.34 -20.29 0.48
N VAL A 91 -12.05 -20.56 0.73
CA VAL A 91 -10.96 -19.79 0.13
C VAL A 91 -10.91 -20.00 -1.38
N SER A 92 -11.01 -21.25 -1.85
CA SER A 92 -10.91 -21.59 -3.27
C SER A 92 -12.15 -21.21 -4.08
N GLN A 93 -13.33 -21.27 -3.48
CA GLN A 93 -14.60 -20.95 -4.14
C GLN A 93 -15.01 -19.49 -3.99
N TRP A 94 -14.30 -18.67 -3.22
CA TRP A 94 -14.70 -17.29 -2.89
C TRP A 94 -15.18 -16.46 -4.09
N VAL A 95 -14.48 -16.57 -5.22
CA VAL A 95 -14.77 -15.80 -6.44
C VAL A 95 -16.10 -16.18 -7.12
N VAL A 96 -16.59 -17.40 -6.90
CA VAL A 96 -17.84 -17.92 -7.48
C VAL A 96 -18.98 -18.00 -6.46
N MET A 97 -18.71 -17.73 -5.17
CA MET A 97 -19.74 -17.71 -4.14
C MET A 97 -20.72 -16.55 -4.33
N SER A 98 -22.01 -16.80 -4.10
CA SER A 98 -23.04 -15.77 -4.07
C SER A 98 -22.85 -14.80 -2.89
N ALA A 99 -23.54 -13.65 -2.93
CA ALA A 99 -23.45 -12.67 -1.86
C ALA A 99 -23.92 -13.24 -0.52
N GLU A 100 -24.98 -14.04 -0.53
CA GLU A 100 -25.54 -14.70 0.66
C GLU A 100 -24.56 -15.72 1.24
N GLN A 101 -23.91 -16.49 0.38
CA GLN A 101 -22.87 -17.44 0.81
C GLN A 101 -21.67 -16.71 1.42
N LYS A 102 -21.23 -15.60 0.83
CA LYS A 102 -20.16 -14.77 1.38
C LYS A 102 -20.56 -14.17 2.72
N GLU A 103 -21.80 -13.73 2.88
CA GLU A 103 -22.30 -13.18 4.15
C GLU A 103 -22.32 -14.24 5.24
N ALA A 104 -22.81 -15.45 4.95
CA ALA A 104 -22.78 -16.56 5.91
C ALA A 104 -21.36 -16.89 6.39
N VAL A 105 -20.36 -16.85 5.48
CA VAL A 105 -18.95 -16.98 5.87
C VAL A 105 -18.52 -15.83 6.77
N TRP A 106 -18.88 -14.60 6.44
CA TRP A 106 -18.56 -13.42 7.24
C TRP A 106 -19.15 -13.46 8.65
N GLU A 107 -20.42 -13.81 8.79
CA GLU A 107 -21.08 -13.98 10.09
C GLU A 107 -20.35 -15.00 10.94
N ARG A 108 -20.03 -16.17 10.35
CA ARG A 108 -19.31 -17.24 11.04
C ARG A 108 -17.92 -16.81 11.50
N ILE A 109 -17.10 -16.22 10.63
CA ILE A 109 -15.71 -15.86 10.99
C ILE A 109 -15.66 -14.70 11.99
N LEU A 110 -16.59 -13.75 11.91
CA LEU A 110 -16.69 -12.64 12.86
C LEU A 110 -17.10 -13.14 14.24
N ALA A 111 -18.05 -14.08 14.32
CA ALA A 111 -18.42 -14.72 15.58
C ALA A 111 -17.25 -15.48 16.23
N GLN A 112 -16.28 -15.94 15.43
CA GLN A 112 -15.07 -16.63 15.89
C GLN A 112 -13.88 -15.68 16.20
N GLY A 113 -14.06 -14.37 16.00
CA GLY A 113 -13.01 -13.37 16.25
C GLY A 113 -11.92 -13.31 15.17
N TYR A 114 -12.25 -13.69 13.93
CA TYR A 114 -11.41 -13.47 12.76
C TYR A 114 -11.86 -12.22 11.99
N PRO A 115 -11.02 -11.64 11.11
CA PRO A 115 -9.64 -12.00 10.83
C PRO A 115 -8.65 -11.55 11.92
N ARG A 116 -7.68 -12.42 12.26
CA ARG A 116 -6.62 -12.10 13.23
C ARG A 116 -5.43 -11.52 12.47
N ARG A 117 -5.24 -10.21 12.61
CA ARG A 117 -4.08 -9.49 12.05
C ARG A 117 -2.99 -9.50 13.12
N ASN A 118 -1.79 -9.97 12.78
CA ASN A 118 -0.63 -9.79 13.66
C ASN A 118 -0.32 -8.29 13.68
N THR A 119 -0.69 -7.62 14.77
CA THR A 119 -0.27 -6.25 15.09
C THR A 119 1.16 -6.23 15.58
#